data_AF-A0A0A9GQ22-F1
#
_entry.id   AF-A0A0A9GQ22-F1
#
_cell.length_a   1.000
_cell.length_b   1.000
_cell.length_c   1.000
_cell.angle_alpha   90.00
_cell.angle_beta   90.00
_cell.angle_gamma   90.00
#
_symmetry.space_group_name_H-M   'P 1'
#
loop_
_entity.id
_entity.type
_entity.pdbx_description
1 polymer ?
#
loop_
_entity_poly.entity_id
_entity_poly.type
_entity_poly.pdbx_seq_one_letter_code
_entity_poly.pdbx_strand_id
1 'polypeptide(L)'
;MLMSFGWADFELLHASPTSTVVKEKRNTFHASFPCNKMFQGIAKLPFIDEKLLVSTTKTVENHLAVHEMIRNTVRQEKIFLRNSNTLANNAAFAQTSDCSSKKLQIDPSTSELGGWLSPADGDGISCGFFRSPVKNLEDIRNDQTLYVFS
;
A
#
# COMPACT_ATOMS: atom_id res chain seq x y z
N MET A 1 -21.28 19.20 1.60
CA MET A 1 -19.86 19.27 2.03
C MET A 1 -19.68 18.18 3.07
N LEU A 2 -19.24 16.99 2.65
CA LEU A 2 -18.98 15.87 3.57
C LEU A 2 -17.50 15.95 3.93
N MET A 3 -17.20 16.38 5.15
CA MET A 3 -15.84 16.25 5.69
C MET A 3 -15.58 14.76 5.88
N SER A 4 -14.51 14.25 5.29
CA SER A 4 -14.01 12.90 5.59
C SER A 4 -13.44 12.94 7.01
N PHE A 5 -14.16 12.35 7.96
CA PHE A 5 -13.85 12.43 9.38
C PHE A 5 -12.59 11.61 9.78
N GLY A 6 -12.24 10.53 9.06
CA GLY A 6 -11.25 9.58 9.56
C GLY A 6 -9.79 10.05 9.62
N TRP A 7 -9.21 10.68 8.59
CA TRP A 7 -7.84 11.24 8.71
C TRP A 7 -7.75 12.43 9.68
N ALA A 8 -8.81 13.22 9.79
CA ALA A 8 -8.85 14.37 10.69
C ALA A 8 -8.75 13.93 12.17
N ASP A 9 -9.31 12.78 12.51
CA ASP A 9 -9.25 12.22 13.86
C ASP A 9 -7.82 11.75 14.25
N PHE A 10 -7.07 11.21 13.28
CA PHE A 10 -5.64 10.93 13.47
C PHE A 10 -4.80 12.22 13.61
N GLU A 11 -5.14 13.27 12.86
CA GLU A 11 -4.49 14.57 12.98
C GLU A 11 -4.74 15.20 14.36
N LEU A 12 -5.95 15.05 14.90
CA LEU A 12 -6.30 15.48 16.26
C LEU A 12 -5.54 14.72 17.34
N LEU A 13 -5.25 13.43 17.16
CA LEU A 13 -4.36 12.67 18.06
C LEU A 13 -2.95 13.27 18.15
N HIS A 14 -2.47 13.91 17.08
CA HIS A 14 -1.15 14.55 17.03
C HIS A 14 -1.17 16.04 17.40
N ALA A 15 -2.28 16.73 17.16
CA ALA A 15 -2.40 18.17 17.41
C ALA A 15 -2.90 18.49 18.83
N SER A 16 -3.71 17.61 19.44
CA SER A 16 -4.38 17.89 20.70
C SER A 16 -3.39 18.01 21.88
N PRO A 17 -3.45 19.07 22.70
CA PRO A 17 -2.62 19.22 23.89
C PRO A 17 -2.91 18.22 25.00
N THR A 18 -4.03 17.50 24.93
CA THR A 18 -4.41 16.47 25.91
C THR A 18 -4.01 15.05 25.50
N SER A 19 -3.55 14.83 24.26
CA SER A 19 -3.11 13.52 23.78
C SER A 19 -1.76 13.14 24.40
N THR A 20 -1.67 11.95 24.99
CA THR A 20 -0.47 11.39 25.62
C THR A 20 0.67 11.17 24.62
N VAL A 21 0.34 10.88 23.35
CA VAL A 21 1.31 10.76 22.24
C VAL A 21 1.99 12.09 21.91
N VAL A 22 1.36 13.22 22.24
CA VAL A 22 1.83 14.58 21.90
C VAL A 22 2.82 15.15 22.91
N LYS A 23 2.83 14.64 24.15
CA LYS A 23 3.84 15.04 25.16
C LYS A 23 5.26 14.77 24.68
N GLU A 24 5.42 13.83 23.76
CA GLU A 24 6.70 13.43 23.17
C GLU A 24 7.19 14.38 22.05
N LYS A 25 6.28 15.17 21.45
CA LYS A 25 6.55 16.03 20.28
C LYS A 25 6.83 17.51 20.60
N ARG A 26 6.45 18.01 21.78
CA ARG A 26 6.45 19.47 22.09
C ARG A 26 7.63 20.00 22.91
N ASN A 27 8.68 19.21 23.13
CA ASN A 27 9.88 19.74 23.76
C ASN A 27 10.88 20.12 22.68
N THR A 28 11.44 21.33 22.78
CA THR A 28 12.65 21.74 22.06
C THR A 28 13.66 20.59 22.02
N PHE A 29 13.91 20.04 20.84
CA PHE A 29 14.81 18.90 20.70
C PHE A 29 16.26 19.39 20.64
N HIS A 30 17.11 18.80 21.47
CA HIS A 30 18.54 19.05 21.42
C HIS A 30 19.15 18.27 20.27
N ALA A 31 19.76 18.99 19.33
CA ALA A 31 20.66 18.38 18.35
C ALA A 31 22.08 18.35 18.93
N SER A 32 22.73 17.19 18.87
CA SER A 32 24.17 17.09 19.12
C SER A 32 24.90 17.33 17.82
N PHE A 33 25.80 18.31 17.75
CA PHE A 33 26.60 18.60 16.56
C PHE A 33 28.04 18.13 16.76
N PRO A 34 28.38 16.88 16.39
CA PRO A 34 29.74 16.36 16.53
C PRO A 34 30.75 17.07 15.60
N CYS A 35 30.25 17.81 14.62
CA CYS A 35 31.01 18.61 13.66
C CYS A 35 30.17 19.82 13.24
N ASN A 36 30.82 20.90 12.79
CA ASN A 36 30.24 22.24 12.58
C ASN A 36 29.25 22.34 11.38
N LYS A 37 28.62 21.24 10.97
CA LYS A 37 27.65 21.19 9.86
C LYS A 37 26.28 20.74 10.37
N MET A 38 25.24 21.55 10.15
CA MET A 38 23.91 21.35 10.73
C MET A 38 23.22 20.03 10.35
N PHE A 39 23.42 19.53 9.11
CA PHE A 39 22.84 18.26 8.67
C PHE A 39 23.55 17.02 9.22
N GLN A 40 24.72 17.20 9.86
CA GLN A 40 25.46 16.14 10.53
C GLN A 40 25.10 16.04 12.02
N GLY A 41 24.14 16.84 12.47
CA GLY A 41 23.63 16.80 13.83
C GLY A 41 22.79 15.54 14.08
N ILE A 42 22.88 14.99 15.30
CA ILE A 42 22.03 13.90 15.76
C ILE A 42 20.84 14.50 16.49
N ALA A 43 19.63 14.32 15.95
CA ALA A 43 18.39 14.69 16.60
C ALA A 43 18.09 13.72 17.75
N LYS A 44 18.06 14.22 18.98
CA LYS A 44 17.69 13.42 20.15
C LYS A 44 16.17 13.39 20.30
N LEU A 45 15.53 12.59 19.44
CA LEU A 45 14.12 12.29 19.57
C LEU A 45 13.93 11.15 20.59
N PRO A 46 12.98 11.27 21.52
CA PRO A 46 12.54 10.12 22.31
C PRO A 46 11.99 9.03 21.39
N PHE A 47 12.12 7.78 21.84
CA PHE A 47 11.62 6.62 21.11
C PHE A 47 10.14 6.40 21.41
N ILE A 48 9.37 6.21 20.35
CA ILE A 48 7.93 5.98 20.42
C ILE A 48 7.64 4.67 21.16
N ASP A 49 6.70 4.71 22.11
CA ASP A 49 6.13 3.51 22.73
C ASP A 49 5.09 2.87 21.79
N GLU A 50 5.44 1.72 21.22
CA GLU A 50 4.59 0.96 20.30
C GLU A 50 3.24 0.57 20.92
N LYS A 51 3.21 0.18 22.20
CA LYS A 51 1.96 -0.26 22.87
C LYS A 51 1.01 0.91 23.05
N LEU A 52 1.55 2.07 23.43
CA LEU A 52 0.77 3.30 23.54
C LEU A 52 0.27 3.74 22.15
N LEU A 53 1.13 3.68 21.13
CA LEU A 53 0.75 4.05 19.77
C LEU A 53 -0.41 3.20 19.26
N VAL A 54 -0.27 1.87 19.29
CA VAL A 54 -1.27 0.94 18.79
C VAL A 54 -2.59 1.03 19.57
N SER A 55 -2.54 1.16 20.90
CA SER A 55 -3.76 1.30 21.71
C SER A 55 -4.51 2.59 21.40
N THR A 56 -3.77 3.69 21.19
CA THR A 56 -4.35 4.98 20.84
C THR A 56 -4.95 4.97 19.43
N THR A 57 -4.24 4.44 18.43
CA THR A 57 -4.74 4.41 17.04
C THR A 57 -5.95 3.50 16.86
N LYS A 58 -6.04 2.40 17.64
CA LYS A 58 -7.24 1.54 17.65
C LYS A 58 -8.53 2.27 18.02
N THR A 59 -8.45 3.32 18.83
CA THR A 59 -9.65 4.08 19.23
C THR A 59 -10.27 4.86 18.06
N VAL A 60 -9.44 5.29 17.10
CA VAL A 60 -9.86 6.08 15.94
C VAL A 60 -10.01 5.24 14.67
N GLU A 61 -9.50 4.00 14.66
CA GLU A 61 -9.55 3.09 13.51
C GLU A 61 -10.98 2.80 13.05
N ASN A 62 -11.94 2.75 13.97
CA ASN A 62 -13.37 2.54 13.66
C ASN A 62 -14.04 3.74 12.96
N HIS A 63 -13.38 4.90 12.94
CA HIS A 63 -13.89 6.12 12.31
C HIS A 63 -13.30 6.36 10.90
N LEU A 64 -12.47 5.43 10.41
CA LEU A 64 -11.89 5.51 9.07
C LEU A 64 -12.97 5.44 8.00
N ALA A 65 -12.91 6.35 7.02
CA ALA A 65 -13.72 6.25 5.83
C ALA A 65 -13.27 5.05 4.97
N VAL A 66 -14.16 4.49 4.17
CA VAL A 66 -13.91 3.28 3.35
C VAL A 66 -12.61 3.38 2.54
N HIS A 67 -12.38 4.50 1.86
CA HIS A 67 -11.18 4.73 1.06
C HIS A 67 -9.88 4.84 1.89
N GLU A 68 -9.98 5.17 3.17
CA GLU A 68 -8.86 5.25 4.11
C GLU A 68 -8.54 3.86 4.65
N MET A 69 -9.58 3.09 5.00
CA MET A 69 -9.46 1.68 5.36
C MET A 69 -8.79 0.88 4.23
N ILE A 70 -9.21 1.06 2.98
CA ILE A 70 -8.57 0.44 1.79
C ILE A 70 -7.09 0.82 1.67
N ARG A 71 -6.70 2.05 2.06
CA ARG A 71 -5.29 2.43 2.05
C ARG A 71 -4.48 1.79 3.18
N ASN A 72 -5.13 1.46 4.29
CA ASN A 72 -4.52 0.86 5.49
C ASN A 72 -4.46 -0.67 5.44
N THR A 73 -5.04 -1.33 4.43
CA THR A 73 -4.92 -2.77 4.25
C THR A 73 -3.55 -3.17 3.73
N VAL A 74 -3.10 -4.39 4.06
CA VAL A 74 -1.90 -4.99 3.47
C VAL A 74 -2.05 -5.01 1.94
N ARG A 75 -1.09 -4.41 1.25
CA ARG A 75 -1.07 -4.39 -0.22
C ARG A 75 -0.41 -5.66 -0.73
N GLN A 76 -1.04 -6.27 -1.74
CA GLN A 76 -0.45 -7.36 -2.50
C GLN A 76 0.35 -6.79 -3.68
N GLU A 77 1.48 -7.42 -3.98
CA GLU A 77 2.29 -7.08 -5.14
C GLU A 77 1.56 -7.53 -6.41
N LYS A 78 1.55 -6.68 -7.44
CA LYS A 78 0.94 -6.98 -8.74
C LYS A 78 2.02 -7.14 -9.79
N ILE A 79 1.99 -8.26 -10.50
CA ILE A 79 2.82 -8.50 -11.68
C ILE A 79 1.95 -8.31 -12.90
N PHE A 80 2.37 -7.42 -13.80
CA PHE A 80 1.70 -7.14 -15.06
C PHE A 80 2.37 -7.93 -16.18
N LEU A 81 1.58 -8.71 -16.90
CA LEU A 81 2.03 -9.58 -17.99
C LEU A 81 1.25 -9.23 -19.26
N ARG A 82 1.91 -9.26 -20.41
CA ARG A 82 1.20 -9.19 -21.69
C ARG A 82 0.44 -10.49 -21.91
N ASN A 83 -0.81 -10.42 -22.39
CA ASN A 83 -1.67 -11.58 -22.62
C ASN A 83 -1.02 -12.62 -23.56
N SER A 84 -0.21 -12.19 -24.53
CA SER A 84 0.53 -13.10 -25.42
C SER A 84 1.68 -13.88 -24.75
N ASN A 85 1.96 -13.66 -23.46
CA ASN A 85 3.05 -14.32 -22.74
C ASN A 85 2.61 -15.73 -22.29
N THR A 86 3.50 -16.71 -22.42
CA THR A 86 3.28 -18.10 -22.00
C THR A 86 2.94 -18.21 -20.51
N LEU A 87 3.56 -17.38 -19.66
CA LEU A 87 3.27 -17.30 -18.23
C LEU A 87 1.87 -16.73 -17.96
N ALA A 88 1.42 -15.77 -18.77
CA ALA A 88 0.08 -15.19 -18.66
C ALA A 88 -1.00 -16.22 -18.98
N ASN A 89 -0.78 -17.06 -19.99
CA ASN A 89 -1.69 -18.15 -20.33
C ASN A 89 -1.83 -19.12 -19.16
N ASN A 90 -0.73 -19.60 -18.58
CA ASN A 90 -0.76 -20.55 -17.46
C ASN A 90 -1.50 -19.98 -16.23
N ALA A 91 -1.29 -18.69 -15.92
CA ALA A 91 -1.98 -18.03 -14.81
C ALA A 91 -3.47 -17.73 -15.09
N ALA A 92 -3.83 -17.47 -16.35
CA ALA A 92 -5.23 -17.29 -16.76
C ALA A 92 -6.02 -18.61 -16.77
N PHE A 93 -5.41 -19.72 -17.21
CA PHE A 93 -6.04 -21.04 -17.19
C PHE A 93 -6.38 -21.53 -15.78
N ALA A 94 -5.56 -21.17 -14.78
CA ALA A 94 -5.84 -21.48 -13.37
C ALA A 94 -7.13 -20.84 -12.84
N GLN A 95 -7.65 -19.78 -13.48
CA GLN A 95 -8.95 -19.18 -13.13
C GLN A 95 -10.14 -20.03 -13.61
N THR A 96 -9.95 -20.87 -14.63
CA THR A 96 -11.03 -21.62 -15.30
C THR A 96 -11.24 -23.02 -14.72
N SER A 97 -10.24 -23.59 -14.07
CA SER A 97 -10.29 -24.92 -13.48
C SER A 97 -10.36 -24.83 -11.95
N ASP A 98 -11.58 -24.92 -11.43
CA ASP A 98 -11.94 -25.08 -10.03
C ASP A 98 -11.59 -23.93 -9.07
N CYS A 99 -12.64 -23.48 -8.37
CA CYS A 99 -12.67 -22.49 -7.30
C CYS A 99 -11.71 -22.86 -6.15
N SER A 100 -10.43 -22.63 -6.37
CA SER A 100 -9.39 -22.86 -5.39
C SER A 100 -8.39 -21.74 -5.54
N SER A 101 -8.21 -20.96 -4.47
CA SER A 101 -7.20 -19.91 -4.30
C SER A 101 -5.77 -20.46 -4.30
N LYS A 102 -5.47 -21.42 -5.17
CA LYS A 102 -4.19 -22.11 -5.28
C LYS A 102 -3.19 -21.17 -5.93
N LYS A 103 -2.14 -20.87 -5.18
CA LYS A 103 -0.95 -20.21 -5.70
C LYS A 103 -0.28 -21.11 -6.75
N LEU A 104 -0.10 -20.60 -7.95
CA LEU A 104 0.64 -21.23 -9.03
C LEU A 104 2.14 -20.98 -8.84
N GLN A 105 2.94 -22.03 -8.76
CA GLN A 105 4.39 -21.87 -8.73
C GLN A 105 4.92 -21.44 -10.10
N ILE A 106 5.78 -20.42 -10.14
CA ILE A 106 6.47 -20.05 -11.37
C ILE A 106 7.61 -21.03 -11.60
N ASP A 107 7.67 -21.62 -12.79
CA ASP A 107 8.79 -22.45 -13.21
C ASP A 107 9.98 -21.57 -13.63
N PRO A 108 11.09 -21.55 -12.87
CA PRO A 108 12.24 -20.71 -13.17
C PRO A 108 12.89 -21.08 -14.51
N SER A 109 12.71 -22.30 -14.99
CA SER A 109 13.30 -22.77 -16.25
C SER A 109 12.63 -22.16 -17.48
N THR A 110 11.39 -21.70 -17.36
CA THR A 110 10.62 -21.12 -18.47
C THR A 110 10.53 -19.61 -18.43
N SER A 111 10.67 -19.01 -17.24
CA SER A 111 10.36 -17.59 -17.02
C SER A 111 11.52 -16.76 -16.47
N GLU A 112 12.66 -17.39 -16.10
CA GLU A 112 13.78 -16.78 -15.32
C GLU A 112 13.37 -16.18 -13.95
N LEU A 113 12.08 -16.07 -13.69
CA LEU A 113 11.45 -15.62 -12.47
C LEU A 113 11.08 -16.84 -11.61
N GLY A 114 11.32 -16.74 -10.31
CA GLY A 114 10.82 -17.68 -9.31
C GLY A 114 9.72 -17.05 -8.48
N GLY A 115 8.96 -17.87 -7.76
CA GLY A 115 7.95 -17.41 -6.82
C GLY A 115 6.59 -18.06 -7.05
N TRP A 116 5.55 -17.38 -6.57
CA TRP A 116 4.19 -17.85 -6.57
C TRP A 116 3.28 -16.79 -7.15
N LEU A 117 2.32 -17.19 -7.97
CA LEU A 117 1.31 -16.31 -8.53
C LEU A 117 -0.05 -16.73 -8.00
N SER A 118 -0.85 -15.78 -7.54
CA SER A 118 -2.28 -15.98 -7.28
C SER A 118 -3.12 -15.22 -8.30
N PRO A 119 -4.25 -15.80 -8.75
CA PRO A 119 -5.16 -15.12 -9.65
C PRO A 119 -5.71 -13.84 -9.01
N ALA A 120 -6.00 -12.84 -9.84
CA ALA A 120 -6.73 -11.66 -9.40
C ALA A 120 -8.23 -11.96 -9.39
N ASP A 121 -8.92 -11.67 -8.29
CA ASP A 121 -10.38 -11.83 -8.19
C ASP A 121 -11.10 -10.89 -9.16
N GLY A 122 -11.89 -11.45 -10.09
CA GLY A 122 -12.95 -10.78 -10.87
C GLY A 122 -12.55 -9.73 -11.92
N ASP A 123 -11.48 -8.96 -11.70
CA ASP A 123 -11.10 -7.77 -12.49
C ASP A 123 -9.71 -7.91 -13.15
N GLY A 124 -9.10 -9.11 -13.10
CA GLY A 124 -7.74 -9.36 -13.60
C GLY A 124 -7.56 -9.19 -15.12
N ILE A 125 -8.64 -9.15 -15.88
CA ILE A 125 -8.63 -9.01 -17.33
C ILE A 125 -8.95 -7.57 -17.69
N SER A 126 -7.98 -6.86 -18.26
CA SER A 126 -8.23 -5.53 -18.79
C SER A 126 -9.32 -5.59 -19.87
N CYS A 127 -10.35 -4.76 -19.74
CA CYS A 127 -11.47 -4.68 -20.68
C CYS A 127 -11.08 -4.03 -22.03
N GLY A 128 -9.79 -4.01 -22.35
CA GLY A 128 -9.24 -3.41 -23.56
C GLY A 128 -9.24 -1.88 -23.55
N PHE A 129 -9.71 -1.24 -22.48
CA PHE A 129 -9.77 0.21 -22.39
C PHE A 129 -9.45 0.70 -20.98
N PHE A 130 -8.40 1.50 -20.84
CA PHE A 130 -7.95 2.04 -19.57
C PHE A 130 -7.91 3.57 -19.64
N ARG A 131 -8.72 4.23 -18.80
CA ARG A 131 -8.74 5.69 -18.70
C ARG A 131 -7.59 6.18 -17.84
N SER A 132 -6.89 7.21 -18.31
CA SER A 132 -5.81 7.80 -17.53
C SER A 132 -6.36 8.45 -16.24
N PRO A 133 -5.80 8.12 -15.06
CA PRO A 133 -6.12 8.83 -13.81
C PRO A 133 -5.46 10.21 -13.73
N VAL A 134 -4.49 10.49 -14.62
CA VAL A 134 -3.76 11.76 -14.66
C VAL A 134 -4.33 12.63 -15.78
N LYS A 135 -4.67 13.88 -15.43
CA LYS A 135 -5.18 14.86 -16.39
C LYS A 135 -4.15 15.10 -17.50
N ASN A 136 -4.63 15.23 -18.73
CA ASN A 136 -3.84 15.50 -19.93
C ASN A 136 -2.87 14.37 -20.34
N LEU A 137 -3.06 13.15 -19.84
CA LEU A 137 -2.44 11.95 -20.42
C LEU A 137 -3.50 11.17 -21.20
N GLU A 138 -3.08 10.60 -22.33
CA GLU A 138 -3.97 9.86 -23.22
C GLU A 138 -4.47 8.56 -22.57
N ASP A 139 -5.72 8.21 -22.90
CA ASP A 139 -6.31 6.93 -22.52
C ASP A 139 -5.68 5.79 -23.33
N ILE A 140 -5.45 4.65 -22.70
CA ILE A 140 -4.93 3.46 -23.35
C ILE A 140 -6.10 2.74 -24.03
N ARG A 141 -6.03 2.63 -25.36
CA ARG A 141 -6.96 1.86 -26.18
C ARG A 141 -6.32 0.51 -26.52
N ASN A 142 -7.11 -0.55 -26.47
CA ASN A 142 -6.68 -1.93 -26.68
C ASN A 142 -5.57 -2.37 -25.69
N ASP A 143 -5.83 -2.23 -24.40
CA ASP A 143 -4.94 -2.79 -23.37
C ASP A 143 -4.97 -4.33 -23.40
N GLN A 144 -3.80 -4.93 -23.63
CA GLN A 144 -3.59 -6.38 -23.70
C GLN A 144 -2.83 -6.90 -22.49
N THR A 145 -2.91 -6.19 -21.37
CA THR A 145 -2.24 -6.53 -20.12
C THR A 145 -3.18 -7.33 -19.22
N LEU A 146 -2.62 -8.35 -18.58
CA LEU A 146 -3.22 -9.06 -17.47
C LEU A 146 -2.40 -8.77 -16.21
N TYR A 147 -3.01 -8.79 -15.04
CA TYR A 147 -2.25 -8.76 -13.79
C TYR A 147 -2.58 -9.94 -12.89
N VAL A 148 -1.57 -10.35 -12.12
CA VAL A 148 -1.64 -11.42 -11.12
C VAL A 148 -0.99 -10.93 -9.83
N PHE A 149 -1.30 -11.57 -8.71
CA PHE A 149 -0.68 -11.26 -7.42
C PHE A 149 0.53 -12.16 -7.17
N SER A 150 1.58 -11.65 -6.53
CA SER A 150 2.74 -12.44 -6.08
C SER A 150 2.78 -12.65 -4.57
#